data_AF-H0FCY2-F1
#
_entry.id   AF-H0FCY2-F1
#
_cell.length_a   1.000
_cell.length_b   1.000
_cell.length_c   1.000
_cell.angle_alpha   90.00
_cell.angle_beta   90.00
_cell.angle_gamma   90.00
#
_symmetry.space_group_name_H-M   'P 1'
#
loop_
_entity.id
_entity.type
_entity.pdbx_description
1 polymer ?
#
loop_
_entity_poly.entity_id
_entity_poly.type
_entity_poly.pdbx_seq_one_letter_code
_entity_poly.pdbx_strand_id
1 'polypeptide(L)'
;MEQATRTPQQANRPFEMDVKAIRAKARKDIESGAVTDTYRADRQTVLKLLNEALATEIVCVLRYKRHYFMARGLNAEPVAAEFAEHATQEQQHADMLAERIVQLGGEPNLSPKGLLDRSHSEYVEGKSLEEMIKENLIAERIAIDSYRQMIEYLGEQDSTTRRMLEEILAVEEEHADDMSDFLAKT
;
A
#
# COMPACT_ATOMS: atom_id res chain seq x y z
N MET A 1 34.57 29.19 -23.11
CA MET A 1 35.27 28.18 -22.28
C MET A 1 34.20 27.17 -21.88
N GLU A 2 33.87 26.30 -22.82
CA GLU A 2 34.27 24.88 -22.89
C GLU A 2 33.04 24.02 -22.56
N GLN A 3 32.17 23.88 -23.58
CA GLN A 3 31.07 22.94 -23.58
C GLN A 3 31.68 21.55 -23.76
N ALA A 4 31.59 20.71 -22.73
CA ALA A 4 32.00 19.31 -22.80
C ALA A 4 31.10 18.57 -23.81
N THR A 5 31.66 18.31 -24.98
CA THR A 5 31.11 17.48 -26.04
C THR A 5 30.99 16.04 -25.54
N ARG A 6 29.74 15.55 -25.36
CA ARG A 6 29.49 14.12 -25.15
C ARG A 6 29.89 13.36 -26.42
N THR A 7 30.83 12.44 -26.30
CA THR A 7 31.29 11.60 -27.42
C THR A 7 30.15 10.68 -27.89
N PRO A 8 29.89 10.51 -29.21
CA PRO A 8 28.75 9.74 -29.74
C PRO A 8 28.80 8.21 -29.54
N GLN A 9 29.73 7.68 -28.72
CA GLN A 9 30.18 6.29 -28.83
C GLN A 9 29.50 5.30 -27.85
N GLN A 10 28.51 5.74 -27.08
CA GLN A 10 27.73 4.88 -26.18
C GLN A 10 26.33 4.51 -26.69
N ALA A 11 25.89 5.06 -27.83
CA ALA A 11 24.49 4.98 -28.25
C ALA A 11 24.08 3.70 -29.01
N ASN A 12 24.90 2.65 -29.09
CA ASN A 12 24.55 1.48 -29.93
C ASN A 12 25.22 0.14 -29.55
N ARG A 13 25.47 -0.13 -28.27
CA ARG A 13 25.83 -1.49 -27.85
C ARG A 13 24.55 -2.32 -27.69
N PRO A 14 24.45 -3.51 -28.30
CA PRO A 14 23.32 -4.40 -28.03
C PRO A 14 23.29 -4.74 -26.54
N PHE A 15 22.09 -4.77 -25.96
CA PHE A 15 21.91 -5.23 -24.59
C PHE A 15 22.28 -6.71 -24.51
N GLU A 16 23.26 -7.05 -23.68
CA GLU A 16 23.70 -8.42 -23.44
C GLU A 16 23.54 -8.77 -21.97
N MET A 17 22.81 -9.84 -21.69
CA MET A 17 22.59 -10.33 -20.33
C MET A 17 23.65 -11.37 -19.97
N ASP A 18 24.38 -11.15 -18.86
CA ASP A 18 25.33 -12.14 -18.35
C ASP A 18 24.62 -13.26 -17.56
N VAL A 19 24.03 -14.18 -18.33
CA VAL A 19 23.32 -15.35 -17.78
C VAL A 19 24.22 -16.24 -16.93
N LYS A 20 25.53 -16.28 -17.19
CA LYS A 20 26.46 -17.11 -16.41
C LYS A 20 26.66 -16.52 -15.01
N ALA A 21 26.90 -15.22 -14.92
CA ALA A 21 27.00 -14.53 -13.63
C ALA A 21 25.69 -14.61 -12.83
N ILE A 22 24.54 -14.41 -13.48
CA ILE A 22 23.21 -14.53 -12.84
C ILE A 22 23.03 -15.93 -12.22
N ARG A 23 23.30 -16.99 -12.98
CA ARG A 23 23.20 -18.38 -12.49
C ARG A 23 24.17 -18.68 -11.35
N ALA A 24 25.37 -18.13 -11.38
CA ALA A 24 26.36 -18.31 -10.32
C ALA A 24 25.90 -17.65 -9.01
N LYS A 25 25.39 -16.41 -9.09
CA LYS A 25 24.83 -15.66 -7.95
C LYS A 25 23.61 -16.36 -7.36
N ALA A 26 22.67 -16.79 -8.19
CA ALA A 26 21.46 -17.49 -7.74
C ALA A 26 21.76 -18.75 -6.91
N ARG A 27 22.85 -19.46 -7.21
CA ARG A 27 23.26 -20.65 -6.41
C ARG A 27 23.90 -20.29 -5.08
N LYS A 28 24.53 -19.12 -4.97
CA LYS A 28 25.23 -18.69 -3.77
C LYS A 28 24.25 -18.23 -2.69
N ASP A 29 23.16 -17.56 -3.11
CA ASP A 29 22.27 -16.84 -2.21
C ASP A 29 20.85 -17.46 -2.17
N ILE A 30 20.73 -18.77 -2.40
CA ILE A 30 19.44 -19.48 -2.50
C ILE A 30 18.58 -19.35 -1.23
N GLU A 31 19.21 -19.23 -0.06
CA GLU A 31 18.53 -19.05 1.23
C GLU A 31 17.87 -17.66 1.37
N SER A 32 18.17 -16.70 0.49
CA SER A 32 17.54 -15.37 0.48
C SER A 32 16.18 -15.34 -0.23
N GLY A 33 15.68 -16.49 -0.66
CA GLY A 33 14.37 -16.62 -1.30
C GLY A 33 14.28 -15.85 -2.62
N ALA A 34 13.21 -15.08 -2.80
CA ALA A 34 12.97 -14.30 -4.02
C ALA A 34 13.83 -13.02 -4.13
N VAL A 35 14.54 -12.64 -3.05
CA VAL A 35 15.37 -11.44 -3.03
C VAL A 35 16.76 -11.76 -3.60
N THR A 36 17.09 -11.12 -4.71
CA THR A 36 18.42 -11.22 -5.33
C THR A 36 19.34 -10.08 -4.88
N ASP A 37 20.64 -10.26 -5.13
CA ASP A 37 21.67 -9.23 -4.87
C ASP A 37 21.49 -7.93 -5.69
N THR A 38 20.58 -7.95 -6.67
CA THR A 38 20.21 -6.79 -7.50
C THR A 38 19.04 -5.99 -6.93
N TYR A 39 18.47 -6.38 -5.78
CA TYR A 39 17.49 -5.57 -5.08
C TYR A 39 18.15 -4.29 -4.55
N ARG A 40 17.64 -3.11 -4.95
CA ARG A 40 18.34 -1.83 -4.76
C ARG A 40 17.82 -1.00 -3.58
N ALA A 41 16.56 -1.17 -3.20
CA ALA A 41 15.99 -0.42 -2.09
C ALA A 41 16.57 -0.88 -0.75
N ASP A 42 16.53 -0.02 0.27
CA ASP A 42 16.80 -0.44 1.64
C ASP A 42 15.68 -1.36 2.14
N ARG A 43 15.92 -2.66 2.06
CA ARG A 43 14.95 -3.70 2.41
C ARG A 43 14.40 -3.54 3.83
N GLN A 44 15.20 -3.09 4.80
CA GLN A 44 14.71 -2.93 6.17
C GLN A 44 13.70 -1.78 6.26
N THR A 45 13.97 -0.67 5.59
CA THR A 45 13.03 0.45 5.50
C THR A 45 11.76 0.05 4.74
N VAL A 46 11.88 -0.69 3.63
CA VAL A 46 10.70 -1.18 2.89
C VAL A 46 9.84 -2.11 3.76
N LEU A 47 10.45 -3.07 4.45
CA LEU A 47 9.73 -3.98 5.35
C LEU A 47 9.03 -3.24 6.49
N LYS A 48 9.65 -2.18 7.02
CA LYS A 48 9.03 -1.31 8.02
C LYS A 48 7.79 -0.61 7.45
N LEU A 49 7.93 0.08 6.32
CA LEU A 49 6.84 0.83 5.69
C LEU A 49 5.66 -0.09 5.33
N LEU A 50 5.93 -1.29 4.80
CA LEU A 50 4.89 -2.27 4.48
C LEU A 50 4.16 -2.78 5.73
N ASN A 51 4.85 -2.95 6.86
CA ASN A 51 4.21 -3.34 8.11
C ASN A 51 3.37 -2.21 8.73
N GLU A 52 3.75 -0.95 8.53
CA GLU A 52 2.94 0.21 8.91
C GLU A 52 1.68 0.30 8.05
N ALA A 53 1.81 0.17 6.72
CA ALA A 53 0.67 0.10 5.80
C ALA A 53 -0.25 -1.08 6.13
N LEU A 54 0.29 -2.27 6.40
CA LEU A 54 -0.49 -3.44 6.82
C LEU A 54 -1.29 -3.16 8.09
N ALA A 55 -0.69 -2.45 9.06
CA ALA A 55 -1.41 -2.06 10.27
C ALA A 55 -2.55 -1.07 9.96
N THR A 56 -2.30 -0.12 9.07
CA THR A 56 -3.31 0.82 8.56
C THR A 56 -4.51 0.09 7.95
N GLU A 57 -4.25 -0.84 7.02
CA GLU A 57 -5.32 -1.61 6.36
C GLU A 57 -6.17 -2.41 7.35
N ILE A 58 -5.55 -3.07 8.33
CA ILE A 58 -6.28 -3.81 9.35
C ILE A 58 -7.16 -2.87 10.19
N VAL A 59 -6.68 -1.66 10.50
CA VAL A 59 -7.49 -0.65 11.20
C VAL A 59 -8.66 -0.20 10.32
N CYS A 60 -8.44 0.02 9.02
CA CYS A 60 -9.49 0.36 8.05
C CYS A 60 -10.55 -0.74 7.94
N VAL A 61 -10.16 -2.02 7.79
CA VAL A 61 -11.08 -3.18 7.82
C VAL A 61 -11.98 -3.13 9.04
N LEU A 62 -11.39 -2.95 10.22
CA LEU A 62 -12.13 -2.97 11.48
C LEU A 62 -13.06 -1.74 11.60
N ARG A 63 -12.62 -0.58 11.13
CA ARG A 63 -13.41 0.67 11.14
C ARG A 63 -14.60 0.56 10.19
N TYR A 64 -14.36 0.18 8.93
CA TYR A 64 -15.43 -0.01 7.95
C TYR A 64 -16.44 -1.08 8.40
N LYS A 65 -15.99 -2.22 8.94
CA LYS A 65 -16.92 -3.23 9.52
C LYS A 65 -17.78 -2.66 10.63
N ARG A 66 -17.18 -1.88 11.54
CA ARG A 66 -17.93 -1.23 12.61
C ARG A 66 -18.96 -0.26 12.01
N HIS A 67 -18.56 0.59 11.08
CA HIS A 67 -19.44 1.55 10.43
C HIS A 67 -20.58 0.87 9.67
N TYR A 68 -20.31 -0.22 8.96
CA TYR A 68 -21.33 -1.07 8.33
C TYR A 68 -22.41 -1.53 9.34
N PHE A 69 -22.01 -2.14 10.45
CA PHE A 69 -22.96 -2.64 11.45
C PHE A 69 -23.72 -1.53 12.19
N MET A 70 -23.13 -0.34 12.27
CA MET A 70 -23.68 0.81 12.98
C MET A 70 -24.46 1.77 12.09
N ALA A 71 -24.40 1.61 10.76
CA ALA A 71 -25.13 2.41 9.81
C ALA A 71 -26.64 2.23 9.99
N ARG A 72 -27.33 3.33 10.35
CA ARG A 72 -28.77 3.36 10.61
C ARG A 72 -29.36 4.70 10.15
N GLY A 73 -30.63 4.67 9.75
CA GLY A 73 -31.34 5.84 9.22
C GLY A 73 -32.02 5.54 7.88
N LEU A 74 -32.82 6.49 7.39
CA LEU A 74 -33.62 6.29 6.17
C LEU A 74 -32.76 6.06 4.91
N ASN A 75 -31.55 6.63 4.86
CA ASN A 75 -30.65 6.55 3.71
C ASN A 75 -29.41 5.67 3.99
N ALA A 76 -29.45 4.83 5.03
CA ALA A 76 -28.27 4.10 5.48
C ALA A 76 -27.94 2.86 4.65
N GLU A 77 -28.90 2.28 3.93
CA GLU A 77 -28.70 1.00 3.22
C GLU A 77 -27.62 1.07 2.13
N PRO A 78 -27.60 2.07 1.21
CA PRO A 78 -26.52 2.18 0.23
C PRO A 78 -25.15 2.43 0.87
N VAL A 79 -25.10 3.30 1.87
CA VAL A 79 -23.85 3.63 2.59
C VAL A 79 -23.31 2.41 3.34
N ALA A 80 -24.20 1.62 3.95
CA ALA A 80 -23.83 0.39 4.64
C ALA A 80 -23.27 -0.65 3.64
N ALA A 81 -23.89 -0.80 2.47
CA ALA A 81 -23.39 -1.69 1.43
C ALA A 81 -21.95 -1.30 1.03
N GLU A 82 -21.72 0.00 0.79
CA GLU A 82 -20.38 0.51 0.46
C GLU A 82 -19.37 0.25 1.59
N PHE A 83 -19.73 0.50 2.84
CA PHE A 83 -18.86 0.20 3.97
C PHE A 83 -18.49 -1.28 4.06
N ALA A 84 -19.38 -2.20 3.67
CA ALA A 84 -19.09 -3.63 3.66
C ALA A 84 -18.19 -4.02 2.48
N GLU A 85 -18.36 -3.38 1.33
CA GLU A 85 -17.52 -3.54 0.15
C GLU A 85 -16.10 -3.07 0.42
N HIS A 86 -15.93 -1.84 0.90
CA HIS A 86 -14.63 -1.28 1.27
C HIS A 86 -13.94 -2.15 2.32
N ALA A 87 -14.65 -2.58 3.40
CA ALA A 87 -14.08 -3.50 4.38
C ALA A 87 -13.51 -4.80 3.78
N THR A 88 -14.04 -5.25 2.65
CA THR A 88 -13.55 -6.42 1.91
C THR A 88 -12.33 -6.07 1.06
N GLN A 89 -12.31 -4.91 0.41
CA GLN A 89 -11.15 -4.40 -0.35
C GLN A 89 -9.97 -4.11 0.57
N GLU A 90 -10.16 -3.48 1.73
CA GLU A 90 -9.09 -3.25 2.72
C GLU A 90 -8.46 -4.57 3.20
N GLN A 91 -9.26 -5.63 3.30
CA GLN A 91 -8.74 -6.95 3.64
C GLN A 91 -7.85 -7.51 2.51
N GLN A 92 -8.23 -7.27 1.25
CA GLN A 92 -7.42 -7.66 0.09
C GLN A 92 -6.10 -6.86 0.07
N HIS A 93 -6.14 -5.56 0.37
CA HIS A 93 -4.94 -4.72 0.51
C HIS A 93 -4.01 -5.25 1.60
N ALA A 94 -4.55 -5.57 2.79
CA ALA A 94 -3.81 -6.18 3.88
C ALA A 94 -3.14 -7.50 3.46
N ASP A 95 -3.86 -8.36 2.73
CA ASP A 95 -3.33 -9.65 2.26
C ASP A 95 -2.19 -9.44 1.25
N MET A 96 -2.35 -8.51 0.29
CA MET A 96 -1.29 -8.15 -0.68
C MET A 96 -0.02 -7.65 0.03
N LEU A 97 -0.17 -6.77 1.02
CA LEU A 97 0.93 -6.24 1.82
C LEU A 97 1.64 -7.35 2.62
N ALA A 98 0.87 -8.24 3.26
CA ALA A 98 1.42 -9.35 4.04
C ALA A 98 2.21 -10.33 3.14
N GLU A 99 1.67 -10.67 1.97
CA GLU A 99 2.37 -11.50 0.99
C GLU A 99 3.66 -10.83 0.53
N ARG A 100 3.64 -9.52 0.26
CA ARG A 100 4.83 -8.79 -0.18
C ARG A 100 5.91 -8.73 0.90
N ILE A 101 5.52 -8.56 2.16
CA ILE A 101 6.45 -8.62 3.30
C ILE A 101 7.18 -9.97 3.33
N VAL A 102 6.45 -11.08 3.18
CA VAL A 102 7.04 -12.43 3.16
C VAL A 102 7.95 -12.64 1.96
N GLN A 103 7.56 -12.16 0.77
CA GLN A 103 8.40 -12.23 -0.44
C GLN A 103 9.74 -11.50 -0.26
N LEU A 104 9.77 -10.43 0.52
CA LEU A 104 10.98 -9.67 0.85
C LEU A 104 11.76 -10.27 2.05
N GLY A 105 11.30 -11.41 2.58
CA GLY A 105 11.94 -12.12 3.69
C GLY A 105 11.69 -11.49 5.07
N GLY A 106 10.64 -10.66 5.20
CA GLY A 106 10.17 -10.16 6.48
C GLY A 106 9.01 -10.96 7.04
N GLU A 107 8.53 -10.55 8.22
CA GLU A 107 7.38 -11.16 8.89
C GLU A 107 6.25 -10.13 8.99
N PRO A 108 5.03 -10.44 8.52
CA PRO A 108 3.88 -9.54 8.63
C PRO A 108 3.38 -9.48 10.08
N ASN A 109 3.28 -8.27 10.64
CA ASN A 109 2.87 -8.07 12.02
C ASN A 109 1.35 -7.85 12.15
N LEU A 110 0.62 -8.95 12.20
CA LEU A 110 -0.83 -9.00 12.42
C LEU A 110 -1.25 -8.90 13.90
N SER A 111 -0.31 -8.58 14.81
CA SER A 111 -0.62 -8.56 16.24
C SER A 111 -1.57 -7.41 16.58
N PRO A 112 -2.69 -7.64 17.29
CA PRO A 112 -3.54 -6.57 17.80
C PRO A 112 -2.78 -5.62 18.74
N LYS A 113 -1.72 -6.12 19.41
CA LYS A 113 -0.90 -5.33 20.31
C LYS A 113 -0.11 -4.28 19.52
N GLY A 114 -0.30 -3.02 19.87
CA GLY A 114 0.37 -1.88 19.22
C GLY A 114 -0.07 -1.67 17.77
N LEU A 115 -1.21 -2.22 17.34
CA LEU A 115 -1.71 -2.07 15.99
C LEU A 115 -1.92 -0.59 15.63
N LEU A 116 -2.59 0.17 16.50
CA LEU A 116 -2.80 1.60 16.31
C LEU A 116 -1.48 2.40 16.35
N ASP A 117 -0.50 1.98 17.13
CA ASP A 117 0.79 2.67 17.20
C ASP A 117 1.58 2.58 15.88
N ARG A 118 1.29 1.55 15.06
CA ARG A 118 1.93 1.33 13.75
C ARG A 118 1.13 1.88 12.58
N SER A 119 -0.19 1.97 12.76
CA SER A 119 -1.12 2.47 11.75
C SER A 119 -0.91 3.96 11.50
N HIS A 120 -1.03 4.37 10.24
CA HIS A 120 -1.11 5.79 9.87
C HIS A 120 -2.50 6.37 10.13
N SER A 121 -3.53 5.52 10.16
CA SER A 121 -4.93 5.90 10.35
C SER A 121 -5.43 5.59 11.77
N GLU A 122 -6.45 6.32 12.21
CA GLU A 122 -7.08 6.15 13.52
C GLU A 122 -8.30 5.22 13.45
N TYR A 123 -8.64 4.63 14.60
CA TYR A 123 -9.90 3.92 14.80
C TYR A 123 -10.93 4.86 15.41
N VAL A 124 -11.55 5.71 14.58
CA VAL A 124 -12.62 6.59 15.02
C VAL A 124 -13.96 5.94 14.76
N GLU A 125 -14.83 6.03 15.76
CA GLU A 125 -16.10 5.32 15.80
C GLU A 125 -17.24 6.02 15.03
N GLY A 126 -17.38 7.34 15.15
CA GLY A 126 -18.58 8.05 14.67
C GLY A 126 -19.88 7.67 15.40
N LYS A 127 -20.73 8.68 15.66
CA LYS A 127 -22.03 8.54 16.36
C LYS A 127 -23.23 8.70 15.43
N SER A 128 -23.03 9.22 14.23
CA SER A 128 -24.05 9.38 13.19
C SER A 128 -23.54 8.81 11.86
N LEU A 129 -24.44 8.57 10.91
CA LEU A 129 -24.06 8.12 9.57
C LEU A 129 -23.12 9.13 8.88
N GLU A 130 -23.41 10.42 9.03
CA GLU A 130 -22.58 11.51 8.50
C GLU A 130 -21.18 11.52 9.14
N GLU A 131 -21.08 11.31 10.46
CA GLU A 131 -19.79 11.19 11.13
C GLU A 131 -19.00 9.98 10.62
N MET A 132 -19.65 8.82 10.45
CA MET A 132 -18.99 7.62 9.92
C MET A 132 -18.43 7.83 8.50
N ILE A 133 -19.20 8.49 7.63
CA ILE A 133 -18.77 8.84 6.26
C ILE A 133 -17.54 9.77 6.33
N LYS A 134 -17.60 10.81 7.16
CA LYS A 134 -16.49 11.77 7.34
C LYS A 134 -15.23 11.10 7.84
N GLU A 135 -15.34 10.24 8.85
CA GLU A 135 -14.18 9.55 9.43
C GLU A 135 -13.55 8.57 8.45
N ASN A 136 -14.35 7.87 7.65
CA ASN A 136 -13.82 7.05 6.56
C ASN A 136 -13.13 7.92 5.50
N LEU A 137 -13.75 9.00 5.02
CA LEU A 137 -13.10 9.91 4.06
C LEU A 137 -11.77 10.48 4.58
N ILE A 138 -11.68 10.82 5.87
CA ILE A 138 -10.44 11.29 6.48
C ILE A 138 -9.37 10.20 6.42
N ALA A 139 -9.74 8.98 6.77
CA ALA A 139 -8.83 7.84 6.72
C ALA A 139 -8.35 7.52 5.31
N GLU A 140 -9.23 7.55 4.30
CA GLU A 140 -8.84 7.29 2.91
C GLU A 140 -7.85 8.34 2.41
N ARG A 141 -8.04 9.60 2.79
CA ARG A 141 -7.08 10.66 2.46
C ARG A 141 -5.72 10.45 3.12
N ILE A 142 -5.69 9.92 4.35
CA ILE A 142 -4.44 9.56 5.02
C ILE A 142 -3.77 8.39 4.29
N ALA A 143 -4.53 7.36 3.90
CA ALA A 143 -4.03 6.20 3.16
C ALA A 143 -3.43 6.64 1.81
N ILE A 144 -4.17 7.43 1.02
CA ILE A 144 -3.73 8.00 -0.26
C ILE A 144 -2.38 8.72 -0.12
N ASP A 145 -2.26 9.64 0.83
CA ASP A 145 -1.03 10.42 1.00
C ASP A 145 0.13 9.57 1.54
N SER A 146 -0.16 8.52 2.32
CA SER A 146 0.83 7.56 2.80
C SER A 146 1.36 6.69 1.65
N TYR A 147 0.46 6.16 0.80
CA TYR A 147 0.84 5.37 -0.36
C TYR A 147 1.62 6.17 -1.38
N ARG A 148 1.23 7.42 -1.67
CA ARG A 148 2.00 8.30 -2.56
C ARG A 148 3.43 8.52 -2.09
N GLN A 149 3.63 8.74 -0.78
CA GLN A 149 4.97 8.89 -0.21
C GLN A 149 5.79 7.59 -0.28
N MET A 150 5.17 6.43 -0.06
CA MET A 150 5.82 5.13 -0.20
C MET A 150 6.22 4.85 -1.66
N ILE A 151 5.34 5.15 -2.62
CA ILE A 151 5.58 5.03 -4.06
C ILE A 151 6.77 5.91 -4.48
N GLU A 152 6.80 7.17 -4.02
CA GLU A 152 7.91 8.08 -4.28
C GLU A 152 9.23 7.56 -3.70
N TYR A 153 9.20 7.07 -2.45
CA TYR A 153 10.37 6.49 -1.80
C TYR A 153 10.96 5.29 -2.56
N LEU A 154 10.09 4.37 -3.03
CA LEU A 154 10.53 3.17 -3.74
C LEU A 154 11.13 3.50 -5.11
N GLY A 155 10.53 4.44 -5.85
CA GLY A 155 10.97 4.85 -7.19
C GLY A 155 11.27 3.64 -8.09
N GLU A 156 12.46 3.62 -8.71
CA GLU A 156 12.91 2.52 -9.58
C GLU A 156 13.68 1.41 -8.83
N GLN A 157 13.74 1.50 -7.50
CA GLN A 157 14.56 0.60 -6.67
C GLN A 157 13.83 -0.70 -6.31
N ASP A 158 12.50 -0.67 -6.30
CA ASP A 158 11.61 -1.82 -6.08
C ASP A 158 10.31 -1.64 -6.87
N SER A 159 10.37 -1.91 -8.17
CA SER A 159 9.25 -1.72 -9.09
C SER A 159 8.05 -2.62 -8.81
N THR A 160 8.28 -3.81 -8.25
CA THR A 160 7.20 -4.75 -7.89
C THR A 160 6.39 -4.23 -6.71
N THR A 161 7.05 -3.78 -5.64
CA THR A 161 6.33 -3.15 -4.51
C THR A 161 5.66 -1.87 -4.96
N ARG A 162 6.36 -1.01 -5.74
CA ARG A 162 5.77 0.24 -6.24
C ARG A 162 4.46 -0.01 -6.98
N ARG A 163 4.47 -0.93 -7.95
CA ARG A 163 3.28 -1.25 -8.73
C ARG A 163 2.13 -1.76 -7.85
N MET A 164 2.41 -2.64 -6.90
CA MET A 164 1.40 -3.12 -5.97
C MET A 164 0.78 -1.97 -5.16
N LEU A 165 1.59 -1.02 -4.68
CA LEU A 165 1.08 0.15 -3.96
C LEU A 165 0.31 1.11 -4.87
N GLU A 166 0.69 1.25 -6.16
CA GLU A 166 -0.07 2.00 -7.15
C GLU A 166 -1.46 1.37 -7.40
N GLU A 167 -1.54 0.03 -7.40
CA GLU A 167 -2.81 -0.71 -7.50
C GLU A 167 -3.71 -0.47 -6.28
N ILE A 168 -3.16 -0.51 -5.06
CA ILE A 168 -3.90 -0.19 -3.83
C ILE A 168 -4.35 1.28 -3.82
N LEU A 169 -3.43 2.22 -4.11
CA LEU A 169 -3.71 3.66 -4.16
C LEU A 169 -4.88 3.99 -5.08
N ALA A 170 -4.99 3.34 -6.24
CA ALA A 170 -6.08 3.58 -7.17
C ALA A 170 -7.45 3.22 -6.57
N VAL A 171 -7.51 2.16 -5.75
CA VAL A 171 -8.71 1.75 -5.02
C VAL A 171 -9.01 2.72 -3.87
N GLU A 172 -8.00 3.20 -3.14
CA GLU A 172 -8.24 4.19 -2.08
C GLU A 172 -8.76 5.53 -2.62
N GLU A 173 -8.34 5.92 -3.83
CA GLU A 173 -8.86 7.10 -4.51
C GLU A 173 -10.33 6.93 -4.90
N GLU A 174 -10.76 5.73 -5.30
CA GLU A 174 -12.16 5.36 -5.52
C GLU A 174 -12.95 5.42 -4.20
N HIS A 175 -12.43 4.78 -3.14
CA HIS A 175 -13.06 4.80 -1.82
C HIS A 175 -13.31 6.23 -1.33
N ALA A 176 -12.32 7.12 -1.49
CA ALA A 176 -12.44 8.51 -1.11
C ALA A 176 -13.49 9.27 -1.94
N ASP A 177 -13.61 8.97 -3.24
CA ASP A 177 -14.64 9.56 -4.11
C ASP A 177 -16.03 9.15 -3.64
N ASP A 178 -16.27 7.86 -3.38
CA ASP A 178 -17.55 7.36 -2.89
C ASP A 178 -17.99 7.98 -1.57
N MET A 179 -17.04 8.11 -0.62
CA MET A 179 -17.32 8.76 0.67
C MET A 179 -17.63 10.26 0.50
N SER A 180 -16.91 10.94 -0.40
CA SER A 180 -17.18 12.33 -0.75
C SER A 180 -18.57 12.49 -1.39
N ASP A 181 -18.95 11.56 -2.25
CA ASP A 181 -20.23 11.55 -2.95
C ASP A 181 -21.41 11.33 -1.99
N PHE A 182 -21.27 10.44 -1.01
CA PHE A 182 -22.28 10.29 0.05
C PHE A 182 -22.37 11.52 0.94
N LEU A 183 -21.23 12.15 1.25
CA LEU A 183 -21.20 13.36 2.06
C LEU A 183 -21.89 14.55 1.36
N ALA A 184 -21.78 14.66 0.05
CA ALA A 184 -22.46 15.69 -0.74
C ALA A 184 -23.98 15.48 -0.84
N LYS A 185 -24.45 14.24 -0.60
CA LYS A 185 -25.86 13.83 -0.66
C LYS A 185 -26.54 13.78 0.72
N THR A 186 -25.81 14.10 1.79
CA THR A 186 -26.34 14.15 3.17
C THR A 186 -26.96 15.52 3.48
#